data_AF-A0A8R1EU63-F1
#
_entry.id   AF-A0A8R1EU63-F1
#
_cell.length_a   1.000
_cell.length_b   1.000
_cell.length_c   1.000
_cell.angle_alpha   90.00
_cell.angle_beta   90.00
_cell.angle_gamma   90.00
#
_symmetry.space_group_name_H-M   'P 1'
#
loop_
_entity.id
_entity.type
_entity.pdbx_description
1 polymer ?
#
loop_
_entity_poly.entity_id
_entity_poly.type
_entity_poly.pdbx_seq_one_letter_code
_entity_poly.pdbx_strand_id
1 'polypeptide(L)'
;MARIPGATRNKQFDAEKEENHKLITSMYQKLRGYPPYWRSVKLDLRATIATYGPPSWFVTLNPNVTKWTDLHNLYNKVLGRVDVGSDTIEDAIVSDPTIFARYWRNRVNNFMRNVMLRVDGSPLGVVTHYFYRVEYQHRGTQHVHCLFWTQDRPAADASAAEYEVYLNKYLTCRMPDEKNEPELCYLVKNCQMHWPTHSNTCRRRRKIRGRWTTDMCRFGFPREPRHRTIYYMDPDAEKMPKMRSRPYYLARTKEEEMVNDYNPAMLLLWDGNIDVQYIPEGVKHILNYITGYTLKGEKAKRSEEDALARLAMQRLPHNDILWKIGYQMLENREAGMLEIVDDLLGHALYASDSAHIFIPNDAYDDRLR
;
A
#
# COMPACT_ATOMS: atom_id res chain seq x y z
N MET A 1 -18.88 -8.96 20.27
CA MET A 1 -18.95 -10.22 21.03
C MET A 1 -19.06 -11.33 20.01
N ALA A 2 -18.07 -12.22 19.92
CA ALA A 2 -18.28 -13.47 19.18
C ALA A 2 -19.40 -14.21 19.89
N ARG A 3 -20.47 -14.51 19.17
CA ARG A 3 -21.62 -15.23 19.70
C ARG A 3 -21.51 -16.67 19.22
N ILE A 4 -21.33 -17.56 20.19
CA ILE A 4 -21.21 -18.99 20.00
C ILE A 4 -22.62 -19.57 20.22
N PRO A 5 -23.09 -20.53 19.40
CA PRO A 5 -24.41 -21.12 19.57
C PRO A 5 -24.62 -21.65 20.98
N GLY A 6 -25.78 -21.41 21.58
CA GLY A 6 -26.11 -21.84 22.95
C GLY A 6 -26.04 -23.36 23.19
N ALA A 7 -25.89 -24.16 22.13
CA ALA A 7 -25.78 -25.62 22.15
C ALA A 7 -24.36 -26.17 22.38
N THR A 8 -23.31 -25.34 22.43
CA THR A 8 -21.95 -25.79 22.85
C THR A 8 -21.84 -25.93 24.37
N ARG A 9 -22.75 -26.69 24.98
CA ARG A 9 -22.51 -27.31 26.28
C ARG A 9 -21.92 -28.68 25.99
N ASN A 10 -20.62 -28.84 26.20
CA ASN A 10 -19.85 -30.11 26.19
C ASN A 10 -19.24 -30.63 24.87
N LYS A 11 -19.22 -29.88 23.75
CA LYS A 11 -18.31 -30.23 22.65
C LYS A 11 -16.96 -29.52 22.89
N GLN A 12 -15.87 -30.30 22.92
CA GLN A 12 -14.52 -29.75 22.99
C GLN A 12 -14.34 -28.72 21.88
N PHE A 13 -14.00 -27.49 22.25
CA PHE A 13 -13.63 -26.46 21.30
C PHE A 13 -12.33 -26.89 20.63
N ASP A 14 -12.44 -27.31 19.38
CA ASP A 14 -11.29 -27.69 18.58
C ASP A 14 -10.68 -26.43 17.97
N ALA A 15 -9.62 -25.94 18.60
CA ALA A 15 -8.88 -24.77 18.14
C ALA A 15 -8.07 -25.05 16.85
N GLU A 16 -7.96 -26.31 16.42
CA GLU A 16 -7.37 -26.68 15.11
C GLU A 16 -8.37 -26.51 13.96
N LYS A 17 -9.69 -26.42 14.25
CA LYS A 17 -10.69 -26.13 13.23
C LYS A 17 -10.61 -24.67 12.77
N GLU A 18 -10.47 -24.49 11.46
CA GLU A 18 -10.34 -23.15 10.86
C GLU A 18 -11.57 -22.26 11.10
N GLU A 19 -12.77 -22.82 11.18
CA GLU A 19 -14.01 -22.09 11.50
C GLU A 19 -13.98 -21.48 12.90
N ASN A 20 -13.49 -22.25 13.87
CA ASN A 20 -13.29 -21.80 15.24
C ASN A 20 -12.23 -20.71 15.33
N HIS A 21 -11.13 -20.86 14.60
CA HIS A 21 -10.09 -19.81 14.50
C HIS A 21 -10.64 -18.51 13.90
N LYS A 22 -11.45 -18.58 12.84
CA LYS A 22 -12.14 -17.43 12.24
C LYS A 22 -13.08 -16.74 13.24
N LEU A 23 -13.80 -17.51 14.05
CA LEU A 23 -14.70 -17.00 15.08
C LEU A 23 -13.96 -16.25 16.19
N ILE A 24 -12.85 -16.80 16.69
CA ILE A 24 -12.02 -16.14 17.71
C ILE A 24 -11.47 -14.82 17.18
N THR A 25 -10.83 -14.87 16.01
CA THR A 25 -10.17 -13.70 15.42
C THR A 25 -11.17 -12.61 15.01
N SER A 26 -12.43 -12.98 14.73
CA SER A 26 -13.49 -12.02 14.38
C SER A 26 -13.74 -10.97 15.46
N MET A 27 -13.52 -11.28 16.74
CA MET A 27 -13.68 -10.30 17.83
C MET A 27 -12.75 -9.10 17.71
N TYR A 28 -11.61 -9.28 17.04
CA TYR A 28 -10.58 -8.25 16.84
C TYR A 28 -10.73 -7.52 15.51
N GLN A 29 -11.79 -7.78 14.73
CA GLN A 29 -12.05 -7.06 13.46
C GLN A 29 -12.21 -5.55 13.63
N LYS A 30 -12.60 -5.09 14.84
CA LYS A 30 -12.72 -3.65 15.14
C LYS A 30 -11.44 -3.03 15.71
N LEU A 31 -10.44 -3.83 16.04
CA LEU A 31 -9.16 -3.32 16.53
C LEU A 31 -8.29 -2.90 15.34
N ARG A 32 -8.15 -1.58 15.15
CA ARG A 32 -7.35 -0.99 14.06
C ARG A 32 -5.91 -1.50 14.10
N GLY A 33 -5.33 -1.70 12.92
CA GLY A 33 -3.95 -2.18 12.78
C GLY A 33 -3.77 -3.69 12.88
N TYR A 34 -4.71 -4.43 13.51
CA TYR A 34 -4.58 -5.87 13.70
C TYR A 34 -4.93 -6.70 12.45
N PRO A 35 -4.38 -7.92 12.29
CA PRO A 35 -4.65 -8.76 11.12
C PRO A 35 -6.14 -9.02 10.84
N PRO A 36 -7.02 -9.26 11.85
CA PRO A 36 -8.45 -9.45 11.60
C PRO A 36 -9.15 -8.18 11.07
N TYR A 37 -8.73 -6.99 11.49
CA TYR A 37 -9.21 -5.72 10.94
C TYR A 37 -8.85 -5.61 9.45
N TRP A 38 -7.57 -5.81 9.10
CA TRP A 38 -7.14 -5.77 7.71
C TRP A 38 -7.75 -6.88 6.85
N ARG A 39 -8.05 -8.05 7.44
CA ARG A 39 -8.80 -9.11 6.76
C ARG A 39 -10.21 -8.66 6.36
N SER A 40 -10.92 -7.93 7.23
CA SER A 40 -12.21 -7.35 6.89
C SER A 40 -12.09 -6.37 5.73
N VAL A 41 -11.16 -5.40 5.83
CA VAL A 41 -10.90 -4.40 4.78
C VAL A 41 -10.51 -5.05 3.44
N LYS A 42 -9.83 -6.20 3.48
CA LYS A 42 -9.51 -6.97 2.28
C LYS A 42 -10.76 -7.58 1.64
N LEU A 43 -11.67 -8.16 2.42
CA LEU A 43 -12.89 -8.75 1.89
C LEU A 43 -13.75 -7.68 1.22
N ASP A 44 -13.86 -6.53 1.87
CA ASP A 44 -14.48 -5.31 1.36
C ASP A 44 -13.86 -4.88 0.02
N LEU A 45 -12.54 -4.71 -0.04
CA LEU A 45 -11.84 -4.37 -1.28
C LEU A 45 -12.01 -5.43 -2.38
N ARG A 46 -12.08 -6.72 -2.03
CA ARG A 46 -12.37 -7.79 -3.00
C ARG A 46 -13.78 -7.69 -3.56
N ALA A 47 -14.76 -7.28 -2.75
CA ALA A 47 -16.11 -7.03 -3.22
C ALA A 47 -16.16 -5.84 -4.19
N THR A 48 -15.43 -4.75 -3.89
CA THR A 48 -15.25 -3.61 -4.81
C THR A 48 -14.66 -4.06 -6.14
N ILE A 49 -13.57 -4.84 -6.11
CA ILE A 49 -12.92 -5.36 -7.32
C ILE A 49 -13.85 -6.32 -8.09
N ALA A 50 -14.65 -7.14 -7.39
CA ALA A 50 -15.60 -8.03 -8.03
C ALA A 50 -16.76 -7.26 -8.71
N THR A 51 -17.09 -6.08 -8.18
CA THR A 51 -18.19 -5.23 -8.69
C THR A 51 -17.74 -4.36 -9.87
N TYR A 52 -16.59 -3.70 -9.75
CA TYR A 52 -16.12 -2.71 -10.72
C TYR A 52 -14.97 -3.20 -11.60
N GLY A 53 -14.52 -4.44 -11.43
CA GLY A 53 -13.31 -4.95 -12.07
C GLY A 53 -12.02 -4.47 -11.37
N PRO A 54 -10.85 -4.79 -11.95
CA PRO A 54 -9.57 -4.36 -11.38
C PRO A 54 -9.40 -2.83 -11.46
N PRO A 55 -8.72 -2.19 -10.50
CA PRO A 55 -8.36 -0.78 -10.60
C PRO A 55 -7.46 -0.53 -11.81
N SER A 56 -7.46 0.71 -12.32
CA SER A 56 -6.56 1.17 -13.39
C SER A 56 -5.15 1.47 -12.91
N TRP A 57 -5.04 2.04 -11.71
CA TRP A 57 -3.77 2.56 -11.20
C TRP A 57 -3.49 2.12 -9.77
N PHE A 58 -2.24 1.71 -9.52
CA PHE A 58 -1.66 1.62 -8.19
C PHE A 58 -0.75 2.82 -7.98
N VAL A 59 -0.98 3.59 -6.92
CA VAL A 59 -0.18 4.76 -6.58
C VAL A 59 0.36 4.62 -5.18
N THR A 60 1.64 4.92 -4.97
CA THR A 60 2.20 5.13 -3.63
C THR A 60 2.63 6.58 -3.48
N LEU A 61 2.22 7.21 -2.39
CA LEU A 61 2.63 8.57 -1.99
C LEU A 61 3.54 8.46 -0.77
N ASN A 62 4.79 8.92 -0.91
CA ASN A 62 5.78 8.89 0.16
C ASN A 62 5.99 10.32 0.71
N PRO A 63 6.25 10.46 2.01
CA PRO A 63 6.52 11.76 2.60
C PRO A 63 7.90 12.28 2.20
N ASN A 64 8.01 13.59 2.01
CA ASN A 64 9.27 14.28 1.72
C ASN A 64 9.56 15.32 2.82
N VAL A 65 9.59 14.83 4.06
CA VAL A 65 9.62 15.66 5.28
C VAL A 65 10.82 16.61 5.32
N THR A 66 11.94 16.25 4.71
CA THR A 66 13.15 17.08 4.68
C THR A 66 13.05 18.26 3.72
N LYS A 67 12.09 18.26 2.78
CA LYS A 67 11.92 19.34 1.78
C LYS A 67 10.66 20.16 1.96
N TRP A 68 9.65 19.64 2.66
CA TRP A 68 8.40 20.35 2.92
C TRP A 68 8.59 21.51 3.90
N THR A 69 8.85 22.69 3.36
CA THR A 69 9.07 23.92 4.15
C THR A 69 7.81 24.36 4.90
N ASP A 70 6.62 24.05 4.38
CA ASP A 70 5.35 24.25 5.07
C ASP A 70 5.24 23.41 6.35
N LEU A 71 5.75 22.17 6.33
CA LEU A 71 5.89 21.34 7.53
C LEU A 71 6.88 21.94 8.53
N HIS A 72 8.06 22.38 8.07
CA HIS A 72 9.08 22.99 8.94
C HIS A 72 8.53 24.25 9.63
N ASN A 73 7.87 25.10 8.85
CA ASN A 73 7.22 26.32 9.35
C ASN A 73 6.11 26.01 10.37
N LEU A 74 5.34 24.93 10.17
CA LEU A 74 4.33 24.48 11.13
C LEU A 74 4.96 24.09 12.46
N TYR A 75 6.05 23.32 12.43
CA TYR A 75 6.77 22.93 13.64
C TYR A 75 7.36 24.14 14.38
N ASN A 76 8.01 25.05 13.65
CA ASN A 76 8.54 26.29 14.24
C ASN A 76 7.44 27.12 14.92
N LYS A 77 6.28 27.25 14.26
CA LYS A 77 5.12 27.97 14.80
C LYS A 77 4.52 27.32 16.04
N VAL A 78 4.33 26.00 16.04
CA VAL A 78 3.63 25.29 17.13
C VAL A 78 4.55 25.11 18.35
N LEU A 79 5.82 24.79 18.14
CA LEU A 79 6.77 24.55 19.22
C LEU A 79 7.44 25.83 19.74
N GLY A 80 7.26 26.97 19.07
CA GLY A 80 7.98 28.21 19.39
C GLY A 80 9.51 28.09 19.20
N ARG A 81 9.95 27.12 18.38
CA ARG A 81 11.36 26.90 18.00
C ARG A 81 11.63 27.64 16.69
N VAL A 82 12.85 28.13 16.47
CA VAL A 82 13.20 29.00 15.31
C VAL A 82 14.17 28.32 14.34
N ASP A 83 14.33 27.01 14.42
CA ASP A 83 15.43 26.28 13.79
C ASP A 83 15.05 24.88 13.26
N VAL A 84 13.75 24.55 13.21
CA VAL A 84 13.31 23.33 12.52
C VAL A 84 13.45 23.53 11.02
N GLY A 85 14.25 22.69 10.39
CA GLY A 85 14.54 22.68 8.96
C GLY A 85 14.83 21.27 8.46
N SER A 86 15.43 21.15 7.27
CA SER A 86 15.69 19.86 6.60
C SER A 86 16.44 18.85 7.46
N ASP A 87 17.41 19.30 8.25
CA ASP A 87 18.29 18.41 9.02
C ASP A 87 17.75 18.09 10.43
N THR A 88 16.81 18.88 10.93
CA THR A 88 16.28 18.78 12.31
C THR A 88 14.81 18.33 12.38
N ILE A 89 14.13 18.26 11.23
CA ILE A 89 12.71 17.90 11.17
C ILE A 89 12.43 16.48 11.67
N GLU A 90 13.31 15.52 11.42
CA GLU A 90 13.08 14.14 11.87
C GLU A 90 13.09 14.05 13.40
N ASP A 91 14.02 14.73 14.06
CA ASP A 91 14.07 14.84 15.53
C ASP A 91 12.84 15.57 16.08
N ALA A 92 12.38 16.61 15.38
CA ALA A 92 11.16 17.33 15.76
C ALA A 92 9.92 16.43 15.65
N ILE A 93 9.83 15.58 14.62
CA ILE A 93 8.75 14.58 14.47
C ILE A 93 8.81 13.53 15.58
N VAL A 94 10.00 13.06 15.96
CA VAL A 94 10.16 12.12 17.07
C VAL A 94 9.74 12.78 18.40
N SER A 95 10.08 14.05 18.60
CA SER A 95 9.74 14.80 19.82
C SER A 95 8.25 15.12 19.93
N ASP A 96 7.57 15.47 18.84
CA ASP A 96 6.12 15.66 18.80
C ASP A 96 5.52 15.09 17.49
N PRO A 97 5.17 13.79 17.50
CA PRO A 97 4.58 13.10 16.35
C PRO A 97 3.13 13.53 16.05
N THR A 98 2.47 14.20 16.99
CA THR A 98 1.07 14.65 16.86
C THR A 98 0.93 15.69 15.75
N ILE A 99 1.91 16.60 15.67
CA ILE A 99 1.94 17.65 14.65
C ILE A 99 2.05 17.02 13.26
N PHE A 100 2.99 16.10 13.06
CA PHE A 100 3.17 15.42 11.79
C PHE A 100 1.97 14.57 11.40
N ALA A 101 1.39 13.79 12.32
CA ALA A 101 0.20 12.98 12.04
C ALA A 101 -0.97 13.82 11.51
N ARG A 102 -1.23 14.97 12.12
CA ARG A 102 -2.28 15.92 11.67
C ARG A 102 -1.93 16.56 10.33
N TYR A 103 -0.68 17.00 10.18
CA TYR A 103 -0.20 17.58 8.92
C TYR A 103 -0.31 16.57 7.76
N TRP A 104 0.17 15.34 7.96
CA TRP A 104 0.11 14.26 6.98
C TRP A 104 -1.33 13.98 6.54
N ARG A 105 -2.25 13.82 7.51
CA ARG A 105 -3.67 13.63 7.21
C ARG A 105 -4.23 14.76 6.37
N ASN A 106 -3.96 16.00 6.74
CA ASN A 106 -4.43 17.17 5.99
C ASN A 106 -3.85 17.19 4.58
N ARG A 107 -2.56 16.88 4.42
CA ARG A 107 -1.89 16.85 3.12
C ARG A 107 -2.48 15.78 2.21
N VAL A 108 -2.64 14.56 2.71
CA VAL A 108 -3.28 13.45 1.96
C VAL A 108 -4.71 13.81 1.59
N ASN A 109 -5.52 14.33 2.52
CA ASN A 109 -6.90 14.71 2.24
C ASN A 109 -7.01 15.80 1.17
N ASN A 110 -6.14 16.82 1.24
CA ASN A 110 -6.10 17.88 0.24
C ASN A 110 -5.63 17.36 -1.12
N PHE A 111 -4.63 16.49 -1.15
CA PHE A 111 -4.19 15.86 -2.40
C PHE A 111 -5.29 15.00 -3.02
N MET A 112 -5.97 14.16 -2.23
CA MET A 112 -7.08 13.35 -2.73
C MET A 112 -8.21 14.23 -3.26
N ARG A 113 -8.70 15.19 -2.47
CA ARG A 113 -9.86 16.02 -2.84
C ARG A 113 -9.56 16.99 -3.98
N ASN A 114 -8.41 17.66 -3.94
CA ASN A 114 -8.11 18.80 -4.81
C ASN A 114 -7.18 18.43 -5.98
N VAL A 115 -6.71 17.18 -6.06
CA VAL A 115 -5.89 16.71 -7.18
C VAL A 115 -6.49 15.45 -7.80
N MET A 116 -6.59 14.36 -7.04
CA MET A 116 -6.93 13.05 -7.61
C MET A 116 -8.41 12.89 -7.94
N LEU A 117 -9.29 13.39 -7.07
CA LEU A 117 -10.75 13.22 -7.16
C LEU A 117 -11.46 14.40 -7.84
N ARG A 118 -10.71 15.27 -8.53
CA ARG A 118 -11.31 16.32 -9.35
C ARG A 118 -12.00 15.70 -10.57
N VAL A 119 -13.21 16.19 -10.88
CA VAL A 119 -13.92 15.82 -12.11
C VAL A 119 -13.17 16.33 -13.35
N ASP A 120 -12.56 17.52 -13.24
CA ASP A 120 -11.76 18.14 -14.27
C ASP A 120 -10.27 18.22 -13.87
N GLY A 121 -9.39 17.82 -14.78
CA GLY A 121 -7.94 17.96 -14.59
C GLY A 121 -7.31 17.00 -13.58
N SER A 122 -7.97 15.89 -13.22
CA SER A 122 -7.30 14.83 -12.45
C SER A 122 -6.12 14.26 -13.26
N PRO A 123 -4.93 14.09 -12.64
CA PRO A 123 -3.72 13.66 -13.34
C PRO A 123 -3.78 12.29 -14.01
N LEU A 124 -4.74 11.44 -13.62
CA LEU A 124 -4.91 10.07 -14.15
C LEU A 124 -6.23 9.90 -14.93
N GLY A 125 -6.87 11.00 -15.31
CA GLY A 125 -8.20 10.97 -15.91
C GLY A 125 -9.32 10.93 -14.85
N VAL A 126 -10.57 10.83 -15.29
CA VAL A 126 -11.73 10.86 -14.40
C VAL A 126 -11.73 9.61 -13.52
N VAL A 127 -11.52 9.81 -12.22
CA VAL A 127 -11.57 8.75 -11.21
C VAL A 127 -13.02 8.43 -10.87
N THR A 128 -13.46 7.20 -11.12
CA THR A 128 -14.81 6.72 -10.81
C THR A 128 -14.91 6.12 -9.42
N HIS A 129 -13.89 5.36 -9.02
CA HIS A 129 -13.78 4.76 -7.69
C HIS A 129 -12.37 4.87 -7.13
N TYR A 130 -12.23 4.85 -5.80
CA TYR A 130 -10.93 4.84 -5.17
C TYR A 130 -10.91 4.05 -3.87
N PHE A 131 -9.72 3.53 -3.55
CA PHE A 131 -9.41 3.00 -2.24
C PHE A 131 -8.02 3.47 -1.87
N TYR A 132 -7.79 3.89 -0.62
CA TYR A 132 -6.42 4.07 -0.14
C TYR A 132 -6.24 3.52 1.26
N ARG A 133 -5.00 3.12 1.57
CA ARG A 133 -4.55 2.65 2.88
C ARG A 133 -3.33 3.45 3.32
N VAL A 134 -3.29 3.80 4.59
CA VAL A 134 -2.09 4.30 5.28
C VAL A 134 -1.26 3.11 5.76
N GLU A 135 0.02 3.06 5.37
CA GLU A 135 1.00 2.05 5.81
C GLU A 135 2.16 2.74 6.54
N TYR A 136 2.58 2.17 7.68
CA TYR A 136 3.72 2.63 8.46
C TYR A 136 4.95 1.77 8.10
N GLN A 137 5.74 2.18 7.11
CA GLN A 137 6.89 1.39 6.67
C GLN A 137 7.95 1.33 7.77
N HIS A 138 8.34 0.12 8.20
CA HIS A 138 9.39 -0.09 9.21
C HIS A 138 9.20 0.73 10.50
N ARG A 139 7.96 1.11 10.85
CA ARG A 139 7.62 1.99 11.99
C ARG A 139 8.14 3.43 11.86
N GLY A 140 8.48 3.84 10.64
CA GLY A 140 8.83 5.21 10.27
C GLY A 140 7.61 6.03 9.90
N THR A 141 7.82 7.02 9.03
CA THR A 141 6.77 7.92 8.56
C THR A 141 5.69 7.19 7.77
N GLN A 142 4.48 7.77 7.75
CA GLN A 142 3.35 7.20 7.02
C GLN A 142 3.56 7.26 5.51
N HIS A 143 3.07 6.24 4.81
CA HIS A 143 2.92 6.20 3.35
C HIS A 143 1.46 5.95 3.01
N VAL A 144 1.02 6.38 1.84
CA VAL A 144 -0.31 6.02 1.34
C VAL A 144 -0.19 5.16 0.09
N HIS A 145 -0.87 4.02 0.10
CA HIS A 145 -1.09 3.19 -1.07
C HIS A 145 -2.52 3.40 -1.57
N CYS A 146 -2.68 3.87 -2.80
CA CYS A 146 -3.95 4.18 -3.43
C CYS A 146 -4.21 3.25 -4.62
N LEU A 147 -5.49 2.96 -4.82
CA LEU A 147 -6.08 2.30 -5.97
C LEU A 147 -7.08 3.26 -6.60
N PHE A 148 -6.98 3.46 -7.91
CA PHE A 148 -7.89 4.32 -8.65
C PHE A 148 -8.48 3.56 -9.84
N TRP A 149 -9.80 3.58 -9.95
CA TRP A 149 -10.55 3.19 -11.14
C TRP A 149 -10.79 4.44 -11.97
N THR A 150 -10.43 4.39 -13.25
CA THR A 150 -10.56 5.55 -14.15
C THR A 150 -11.44 5.21 -15.34
N GLN A 151 -12.25 6.16 -15.77
CA GLN A 151 -13.21 5.97 -16.85
C GLN A 151 -12.56 5.68 -18.21
N ASP A 152 -11.36 6.21 -18.43
CA ASP A 152 -10.68 6.22 -19.71
C ASP A 152 -9.70 5.06 -19.91
N ARG A 153 -9.79 4.04 -19.05
CA ARG A 153 -9.06 2.78 -19.18
C ARG A 153 -9.28 2.17 -20.57
N PRO A 154 -8.23 1.62 -21.22
CA PRO A 154 -8.41 0.88 -22.47
C PRO A 154 -9.35 -0.32 -22.30
N ALA A 155 -10.12 -0.62 -23.34
CA ALA A 155 -11.02 -1.78 -23.37
C ALA A 155 -10.26 -3.12 -23.35
N ALA A 156 -10.95 -4.20 -23.00
CA ALA A 156 -10.36 -5.54 -22.90
C ALA A 156 -9.78 -6.06 -24.23
N ASP A 157 -10.34 -5.61 -25.36
CA ASP A 157 -9.92 -5.93 -26.73
C ASP A 157 -8.99 -4.88 -27.35
N ALA A 158 -8.56 -3.87 -26.58
CA ALA A 158 -7.65 -2.83 -27.04
C ALA A 158 -6.32 -3.44 -27.52
N SER A 159 -5.81 -2.89 -28.61
CA SER A 159 -4.53 -3.25 -29.20
C SER A 159 -3.34 -2.73 -28.40
N ALA A 160 -2.15 -3.28 -28.64
CA ALA A 160 -0.95 -2.88 -27.90
C ALA A 160 -0.59 -1.40 -28.17
N ALA A 161 -0.94 -0.90 -29.36
CA ALA A 161 -0.77 0.50 -29.73
C ALA A 161 -1.71 1.44 -28.96
N GLU A 162 -2.95 1.01 -28.68
CA GLU A 162 -3.88 1.79 -27.86
C GLU A 162 -3.40 1.87 -26.40
N TYR A 163 -2.91 0.75 -25.86
CA TYR A 163 -2.27 0.74 -24.53
C TYR A 163 -1.05 1.65 -24.47
N GLU A 164 -0.24 1.68 -25.52
CA GLU A 164 0.92 2.55 -25.59
C GLU A 164 0.53 4.04 -25.54
N VAL A 165 -0.45 4.45 -26.36
CA VAL A 165 -0.96 5.83 -26.36
C VAL A 165 -1.50 6.19 -24.98
N TYR A 166 -2.27 5.28 -24.36
CA TYR A 166 -2.81 5.46 -23.03
C TYR A 166 -1.71 5.59 -21.95
N LEU A 167 -0.70 4.73 -21.97
CA LEU A 167 0.41 4.78 -21.03
C LEU A 167 1.23 6.07 -21.19
N ASN A 168 1.57 6.45 -22.42
CA ASN A 168 2.32 7.67 -22.70
C ASN A 168 1.58 8.95 -22.31
N LYS A 169 0.24 8.91 -22.26
CA LYS A 169 -0.58 10.03 -21.78
C LYS A 169 -0.37 10.30 -20.28
N TYR A 170 -0.17 9.26 -19.47
CA TYR A 170 -0.20 9.34 -18.01
C TYR A 170 1.11 9.06 -17.30
N LEU A 171 2.00 8.32 -17.94
CA LEU A 171 3.27 7.92 -17.39
C LEU A 171 4.40 8.40 -18.28
N THR A 172 5.48 8.77 -17.63
CA THR A 172 6.76 9.02 -18.29
C THR A 172 7.89 8.58 -17.37
N CYS A 173 9.06 8.39 -17.96
CA CYS A 173 10.31 8.31 -17.22
C CYS A 173 11.34 9.32 -17.76
N ARG A 174 10.84 10.34 -18.48
CA ARG A 174 11.71 11.33 -19.12
C ARG A 174 12.47 12.15 -18.10
N MET A 175 13.71 12.50 -18.40
CA MET A 175 14.41 13.56 -17.68
C MET A 175 13.94 14.92 -18.24
N PRO A 176 13.30 15.78 -17.43
CA PRO A 176 12.86 17.11 -17.90
C PRO A 176 14.03 18.04 -18.19
N ASP A 177 13.83 18.97 -19.12
CA ASP A 177 14.83 19.98 -19.45
C ASP A 177 14.99 20.98 -18.30
N GLU A 178 16.23 21.23 -17.91
CA GLU A 178 16.56 22.05 -16.74
C GLU A 178 16.26 23.54 -16.92
N LYS A 179 16.16 24.02 -18.17
CA LYS A 179 15.85 25.43 -18.47
C LYS A 179 14.35 25.66 -18.57
N ASN A 180 13.63 24.77 -19.24
CA ASN A 180 12.19 24.92 -19.51
C ASN A 180 11.31 24.38 -18.38
N GLU A 181 11.73 23.32 -17.68
CA GLU A 181 10.97 22.67 -16.62
C GLU A 181 11.83 22.48 -15.33
N PRO A 182 12.40 23.56 -14.77
CA PRO A 182 13.37 23.47 -13.68
C PRO A 182 12.83 22.77 -12.43
N GLU A 183 11.58 23.06 -12.05
CA GLU A 183 10.93 22.45 -10.88
C GLU A 183 10.73 20.94 -11.05
N LEU A 184 10.18 20.52 -12.19
CA LEU A 184 10.01 19.10 -12.48
C LEU A 184 11.35 18.39 -12.60
N CYS A 185 12.35 19.01 -13.24
CA CYS A 185 13.71 18.48 -13.35
C CYS A 185 14.32 18.26 -11.95
N TYR A 186 14.17 19.23 -11.06
CA TYR A 186 14.59 19.12 -9.66
C TYR A 186 13.91 17.94 -8.96
N LEU A 187 12.58 17.82 -9.06
CA LEU A 187 11.84 16.74 -8.41
C LEU A 187 12.21 15.37 -8.98
N VAL A 188 12.42 15.25 -10.29
CA VAL A 188 12.86 13.99 -10.89
C VAL A 188 14.22 13.59 -10.36
N LYS A 189 15.21 14.51 -10.38
CA LYS A 189 16.56 14.28 -9.87
C LYS A 189 16.60 13.90 -8.39
N ASN A 190 15.75 14.50 -7.55
CA ASN A 190 15.79 14.33 -6.10
C ASN A 190 14.82 13.28 -5.54
N CYS A 191 13.70 13.03 -6.22
CA CYS A 191 12.62 12.18 -5.72
C CYS A 191 12.29 10.98 -6.61
N GLN A 192 12.75 10.93 -7.87
CA GLN A 192 12.41 9.83 -8.79
C GLN A 192 13.62 9.06 -9.32
N MET A 193 14.82 9.32 -8.81
CA MET A 193 16.00 8.56 -9.18
C MET A 193 16.15 7.31 -8.30
N HIS A 194 16.34 6.16 -8.95
CA HIS A 194 16.85 4.97 -8.28
C HIS A 194 18.36 5.09 -8.07
N TRP A 195 18.86 4.65 -6.91
CA TRP A 195 20.27 4.77 -6.57
C TRP A 195 21.12 3.76 -7.38
N PRO A 196 22.16 4.21 -8.12
CA PRO A 196 23.05 3.33 -8.90
C PRO A 196 23.76 2.28 -8.05
N THR A 197 24.03 2.60 -6.79
CA THR A 197 24.72 1.70 -5.85
C THR A 197 23.82 0.61 -5.27
N HIS A 198 22.51 0.67 -5.50
CA HIS A 198 21.49 -0.26 -4.99
C HIS A 198 21.52 -0.48 -3.47
N SER A 199 20.49 0.00 -2.77
CA SER A 199 20.29 -0.29 -1.35
C SER A 199 20.00 -1.78 -1.08
N ASN A 200 20.18 -2.21 0.17
CA ASN A 200 19.81 -3.57 0.62
C ASN A 200 18.32 -3.91 0.39
N THR A 201 17.44 -2.90 0.40
CA THR A 201 15.99 -3.09 0.21
C THR A 201 15.63 -3.42 -1.24
N CYS A 202 16.43 -2.96 -2.20
CA CYS A 202 16.22 -3.25 -3.62
C CYS A 202 17.05 -4.46 -4.11
N ARG A 203 18.10 -4.88 -3.40
CA ARG A 203 18.91 -6.05 -3.79
C ARG A 203 18.16 -7.35 -3.53
N ARG A 204 18.00 -8.19 -4.56
CA ARG A 204 17.40 -9.52 -4.44
C ARG A 204 18.48 -10.59 -4.34
N ARG A 205 18.43 -11.41 -3.27
CA ARG A 205 19.27 -12.60 -3.14
C ARG A 205 18.63 -13.77 -3.87
N ARG A 206 19.42 -14.50 -4.66
CA ARG A 206 18.96 -15.72 -5.35
C ARG A 206 19.98 -16.83 -5.19
N LYS A 207 19.52 -18.07 -5.05
CA LYS A 207 20.39 -19.25 -5.09
C LYS A 207 20.61 -19.66 -6.56
N ILE A 208 21.83 -19.53 -7.06
CA ILE A 208 22.25 -19.98 -8.40
C ILE A 208 23.25 -21.11 -8.21
N ARG A 209 22.97 -22.29 -8.78
CA ARG A 209 23.84 -23.48 -8.68
C ARG A 209 24.30 -23.78 -7.25
N GLY A 210 23.38 -23.68 -6.29
CA GLY A 210 23.67 -23.93 -4.87
C GLY A 210 24.27 -22.76 -4.09
N ARG A 211 24.79 -21.71 -4.74
CA ARG A 211 25.37 -20.52 -4.10
C ARG A 211 24.39 -19.35 -4.07
N TRP A 212 24.36 -18.60 -2.98
CA TRP A 212 23.59 -17.35 -2.90
C TRP A 212 24.34 -16.23 -3.63
N THR A 213 23.74 -15.70 -4.68
CA THR A 213 24.23 -14.58 -5.48
C THR A 213 23.29 -13.39 -5.31
N THR A 214 23.86 -12.19 -5.13
CA THR A 214 23.11 -10.93 -4.94
C THR A 214 23.47 -10.01 -6.11
N ASP A 215 22.75 -10.11 -7.22
CA ASP A 215 23.19 -9.44 -8.45
C ASP A 215 22.06 -8.80 -9.26
N MET A 216 20.84 -8.71 -8.70
CA MET A 216 19.71 -8.11 -9.42
C MET A 216 18.86 -7.20 -8.55
N CYS A 217 18.51 -6.06 -9.12
CA CYS A 217 17.53 -5.14 -8.56
C CYS A 217 16.13 -5.76 -8.60
N ARG A 218 15.44 -5.74 -7.46
CA ARG A 218 14.03 -6.13 -7.32
C ARG A 218 13.12 -5.36 -8.27
N PHE A 219 13.44 -4.11 -8.54
CA PHE A 219 12.65 -3.20 -9.37
C PHE A 219 13.15 -3.15 -10.82
N GLY A 220 14.21 -3.90 -11.14
CA GLY A 220 14.71 -4.02 -12.50
C GLY A 220 15.56 -2.85 -13.00
N PHE A 221 16.17 -2.08 -12.11
CA PHE A 221 17.15 -1.05 -12.48
C PHE A 221 18.56 -1.65 -12.67
N PRO A 222 19.38 -1.09 -13.59
CA PRO A 222 19.01 -0.09 -14.59
C PRO A 222 18.01 -0.68 -15.61
N ARG A 223 17.02 0.12 -16.03
CA ARG A 223 16.01 -0.30 -17.00
C ARG A 223 16.50 0.02 -18.41
N GLU A 224 16.45 -0.95 -19.30
CA GLU A 224 17.00 -0.86 -20.66
C GLU A 224 16.42 0.33 -21.45
N PRO A 225 17.26 1.08 -22.20
CA PRO A 225 16.82 2.11 -23.13
C PRO A 225 15.95 1.53 -24.25
N ARG A 226 14.88 2.25 -24.60
CA ARG A 226 13.92 1.85 -25.64
C ARG A 226 13.40 3.08 -26.37
N HIS A 227 13.32 3.00 -27.69
CA HIS A 227 12.83 4.11 -28.52
C HIS A 227 11.32 4.33 -28.44
N ARG A 228 10.56 3.32 -28.00
CA ARG A 228 9.10 3.33 -27.97
C ARG A 228 8.60 2.59 -26.74
N THR A 229 7.48 3.06 -26.19
CA THR A 229 6.76 2.36 -25.12
C THR A 229 6.15 1.09 -25.70
N ILE A 230 6.25 0.00 -24.95
CA ILE A 230 5.70 -1.30 -25.37
C ILE A 230 4.76 -1.82 -24.30
N TYR A 231 3.69 -2.47 -24.76
CA TYR A 231 2.73 -3.17 -23.94
C TYR A 231 2.64 -4.63 -24.38
N TYR A 232 2.71 -5.53 -23.42
CA TYR A 232 2.64 -6.97 -23.63
C TYR A 232 1.24 -7.48 -23.27
N MET A 233 0.53 -8.03 -24.27
CA MET A 233 -0.81 -8.60 -24.08
C MET A 233 -0.82 -9.80 -23.15
N ASP A 234 0.23 -10.63 -23.23
CA ASP A 234 0.48 -11.71 -22.30
C ASP A 234 1.84 -11.49 -21.62
N PRO A 235 1.85 -10.89 -20.41
CA PRO A 235 3.07 -10.64 -19.66
C PRO A 235 3.79 -11.94 -19.24
N ASP A 236 3.09 -13.07 -19.19
CA ASP A 236 3.64 -14.36 -18.79
C ASP A 236 4.26 -15.13 -19.97
N ALA A 237 3.77 -14.92 -21.19
CA ALA A 237 4.35 -15.46 -22.42
C ALA A 237 5.68 -14.77 -22.79
N GLU A 238 5.82 -13.48 -22.52
CA GLU A 238 7.03 -12.69 -22.80
C GLU A 238 7.88 -12.44 -21.55
N LYS A 239 8.11 -13.50 -20.77
CA LYS A 239 9.05 -13.45 -19.63
C LYS A 239 10.45 -13.14 -20.14
N MET A 240 10.89 -11.89 -20.00
CA MET A 240 12.32 -11.59 -20.03
C MET A 240 13.00 -12.43 -18.95
N PRO A 241 13.98 -13.28 -19.31
CA PRO A 241 14.64 -14.12 -18.33
C PRO A 241 15.24 -13.23 -17.25
N LYS A 242 14.85 -13.49 -15.99
CA LYS A 242 15.38 -12.89 -14.75
C LYS A 242 14.68 -11.62 -14.20
N MET A 243 13.61 -11.11 -14.83
CA MET A 243 12.75 -10.04 -14.27
C MET A 243 11.40 -10.57 -13.76
N ARG A 244 10.72 -9.84 -12.85
CA ARG A 244 9.28 -10.03 -12.64
C ARG A 244 8.59 -9.48 -13.90
N SER A 245 7.66 -10.23 -14.50
CA SER A 245 6.96 -9.75 -15.70
C SER A 245 6.29 -8.41 -15.39
N ARG A 246 6.61 -7.41 -16.21
CA ARG A 246 5.91 -6.14 -16.25
C ARG A 246 5.07 -6.15 -17.51
N PRO A 247 3.80 -5.71 -17.43
CA PRO A 247 2.93 -5.68 -18.59
C PRO A 247 3.32 -4.61 -19.60
N TYR A 248 4.16 -3.64 -19.20
CA TYR A 248 4.65 -2.59 -20.09
C TYR A 248 6.06 -2.14 -19.70
N TYR A 249 6.73 -1.51 -20.67
CA TYR A 249 7.99 -0.79 -20.50
C TYR A 249 7.91 0.52 -21.26
N LEU A 250 8.19 1.64 -20.59
CA LEU A 250 8.15 2.97 -21.19
C LEU A 250 9.36 3.21 -22.11
N ALA A 251 9.17 4.06 -23.12
CA ALA A 251 10.27 4.64 -23.89
C ALA A 251 11.24 5.36 -22.95
N ARG A 252 12.54 5.18 -23.20
CA ARG A 252 13.62 5.60 -22.30
C ARG A 252 14.94 5.80 -23.04
N THR A 253 15.65 6.88 -22.77
CA THR A 253 17.04 7.07 -23.23
C THR A 253 18.05 6.43 -22.28
N LYS A 254 19.34 6.51 -22.62
CA LYS A 254 20.41 5.96 -21.77
C LYS A 254 20.58 6.73 -20.46
N GLU A 255 20.31 8.03 -20.48
CA GLU A 255 20.40 8.91 -19.32
C GLU A 255 19.24 8.66 -18.33
N GLU A 256 18.18 8.05 -18.82
CA GLU A 256 16.94 7.81 -18.08
C GLU A 256 16.88 6.42 -17.46
N GLU A 257 17.89 5.54 -17.65
CA GLU A 257 17.93 4.14 -17.16
C GLU A 257 17.62 3.98 -15.66
N MET A 258 17.85 5.03 -14.87
CA MET A 258 17.68 5.06 -13.42
C MET A 258 16.45 5.86 -12.95
N VAL A 259 15.71 6.49 -13.86
CA VAL A 259 14.52 7.29 -13.53
C VAL A 259 13.34 6.35 -13.26
N ASN A 260 12.62 6.48 -12.16
CA ASN A 260 11.39 5.71 -11.94
C ASN A 260 10.26 6.22 -12.84
N ASP A 261 9.23 5.40 -13.06
CA ASP A 261 8.05 5.85 -13.81
C ASP A 261 7.24 6.80 -12.92
N TYR A 262 6.84 7.94 -13.45
CA TYR A 262 6.08 8.95 -12.72
C TYR A 262 5.03 9.63 -13.60
N ASN A 263 4.06 10.28 -12.96
CA ASN A 263 3.16 11.22 -13.59
C ASN A 263 3.63 12.65 -13.26
N PRO A 264 3.91 13.52 -14.25
CA PRO A 264 4.47 14.85 -14.01
C PRO A 264 3.60 15.74 -13.12
N ALA A 265 2.29 15.78 -13.35
CA ALA A 265 1.37 16.60 -12.59
C ALA A 265 1.26 16.12 -11.13
N MET A 266 1.19 14.81 -10.91
CA MET A 266 1.20 14.25 -9.55
C MET A 266 2.50 14.55 -8.82
N LEU A 267 3.65 14.44 -9.50
CA LEU A 267 4.95 14.69 -8.87
C LEU A 267 5.08 16.14 -8.43
N LEU A 268 4.68 17.09 -9.28
CA LEU A 268 4.68 18.52 -8.96
C LEU A 268 3.75 18.85 -7.79
N LEU A 269 2.53 18.32 -7.80
CA LEU A 269 1.51 18.62 -6.78
C LEU A 269 1.76 17.90 -5.45
N TRP A 270 2.42 16.74 -5.48
CA TRP A 270 2.80 16.00 -4.28
C TRP A 270 4.14 16.45 -3.69
N ASP A 271 5.06 16.94 -4.51
CA ASP A 271 6.39 17.39 -4.08
C ASP A 271 7.14 16.32 -3.24
N GLY A 272 7.16 15.08 -3.74
CA GLY A 272 7.78 13.96 -3.04
C GLY A 272 7.84 12.71 -3.89
N ASN A 273 8.54 11.68 -3.40
CA ASN A 273 8.60 10.42 -4.13
C ASN A 273 7.21 9.80 -4.27
N ILE A 274 6.82 9.53 -5.51
CA ILE A 274 5.62 8.79 -5.89
C ILE A 274 6.00 7.54 -6.69
N ASP A 275 5.20 6.50 -6.58
CA ASP A 275 5.28 5.33 -7.45
C ASP A 275 3.92 5.16 -8.14
N VAL A 276 3.89 5.25 -9.47
CA VAL A 276 2.65 5.17 -10.25
C VAL A 276 2.76 4.00 -11.22
N GLN A 277 1.85 3.04 -11.10
CA GLN A 277 1.86 1.81 -11.90
C GLN A 277 0.50 1.57 -12.53
N TYR A 278 0.48 1.30 -13.83
CA TYR A 278 -0.73 0.85 -14.53
C TYR A 278 -1.02 -0.62 -14.20
N ILE A 279 -2.31 -0.94 -14.03
CA ILE A 279 -2.81 -2.28 -13.74
C ILE A 279 -3.64 -2.79 -14.93
N PRO A 280 -3.08 -3.72 -15.74
CA PRO A 280 -3.80 -4.38 -16.83
C PRO A 280 -5.04 -5.14 -16.41
N GLU A 281 -5.89 -5.42 -17.40
CA GLU A 281 -7.04 -6.28 -17.19
C GLU A 281 -6.57 -7.75 -17.17
N GLY A 282 -7.22 -8.60 -16.37
CA GLY A 282 -6.91 -10.04 -16.34
C GLY A 282 -5.70 -10.47 -15.49
N VAL A 283 -4.86 -9.55 -14.98
CA VAL A 283 -3.69 -9.93 -14.14
C VAL A 283 -4.12 -10.23 -12.69
N LYS A 284 -4.73 -11.40 -12.47
CA LYS A 284 -5.22 -11.84 -11.15
C LYS A 284 -4.13 -11.88 -10.06
N HIS A 285 -2.87 -12.11 -10.44
CA HIS A 285 -1.74 -12.11 -9.51
C HIS A 285 -1.48 -10.73 -8.89
N ILE A 286 -1.75 -9.65 -9.62
CA ILE A 286 -1.58 -8.29 -9.10
C ILE A 286 -2.62 -7.96 -8.05
N LEU A 287 -3.83 -8.54 -8.13
CA LEU A 287 -4.86 -8.40 -7.10
C LEU A 287 -4.44 -9.06 -5.78
N ASN A 288 -3.84 -10.25 -5.83
CA ASN A 288 -3.26 -10.89 -4.65
C ASN A 288 -2.05 -10.13 -4.10
N TYR A 289 -1.26 -9.52 -4.98
CA TYR A 289 -0.15 -8.66 -4.59
C TYR A 289 -0.64 -7.37 -3.91
N ILE A 290 -1.56 -6.64 -4.55
CA ILE A 290 -2.18 -5.41 -4.05
C ILE A 290 -2.91 -5.69 -2.74
N THR A 291 -3.76 -6.71 -2.70
CA THR A 291 -4.42 -7.10 -1.45
C THR A 291 -3.42 -7.59 -0.43
N GLY A 292 -2.32 -8.27 -0.82
CA GLY A 292 -1.23 -8.64 0.08
C GLY A 292 -0.47 -7.43 0.65
N TYR A 293 -0.34 -6.35 -0.13
CA TYR A 293 0.21 -5.08 0.30
C TYR A 293 -0.75 -4.34 1.23
N THR A 294 -2.07 -4.36 0.96
CA THR A 294 -3.07 -3.83 1.90
C THR A 294 -3.26 -4.70 3.15
N LEU A 295 -2.79 -5.96 3.10
CA LEU A 295 -2.79 -6.96 4.17
C LEU A 295 -1.42 -7.20 4.79
N LYS A 296 -0.41 -6.37 4.54
CA LYS A 296 0.76 -6.41 5.41
C LYS A 296 0.28 -5.99 6.80
N GLY A 297 -0.28 -6.94 7.53
CA GLY A 297 -0.41 -6.92 8.95
C GLY A 297 1.00 -6.76 9.47
N GLU A 298 1.12 -5.96 10.51
CA GLU A 298 2.41 -5.70 11.10
C GLU A 298 3.03 -7.01 11.57
N LYS A 299 4.36 -7.12 11.42
CA LYS A 299 5.06 -8.32 11.84
C LYS A 299 4.88 -8.49 13.35
N ALA A 300 3.99 -9.40 13.75
CA ALA A 300 3.98 -9.93 15.10
C ALA A 300 5.25 -10.77 15.31
N LYS A 301 5.84 -10.71 16.51
CA LYS A 301 7.05 -11.50 16.85
C LYS A 301 6.86 -13.02 16.70
N ARG A 302 5.61 -13.50 16.68
CA ARG A 302 5.21 -14.90 16.50
C ARG A 302 3.97 -14.96 15.60
N SER A 303 3.85 -16.01 14.77
CA SER A 303 2.66 -16.17 13.92
C SER A 303 1.43 -16.47 14.79
N GLU A 304 0.27 -15.93 14.41
CA GLU A 304 -1.00 -16.19 15.11
C GLU A 304 -1.30 -17.70 15.15
N GLU A 305 -1.01 -18.41 14.06
CA GLU A 305 -1.19 -19.86 13.92
C GLU A 305 -0.33 -20.66 14.93
N ASP A 306 0.94 -20.29 15.14
CA ASP A 306 1.82 -20.96 16.11
C ASP A 306 1.35 -20.76 17.56
N ALA A 307 0.82 -19.57 17.87
CA ALA A 307 0.29 -19.26 19.19
C ALA A 307 -1.01 -20.03 19.48
N LEU A 308 -1.92 -20.10 18.50
CA LEU A 308 -3.16 -20.87 18.61
C LEU A 308 -2.89 -22.37 18.76
N ALA A 309 -2.03 -22.95 17.93
CA ALA A 309 -1.69 -24.37 18.02
C ALA A 309 -1.12 -24.73 19.41
N ARG A 310 -0.29 -23.85 19.99
CA ARG A 310 0.25 -24.03 21.35
C ARG A 310 -0.81 -23.94 22.45
N LEU A 311 -1.73 -22.99 22.35
CA LEU A 311 -2.79 -22.79 23.34
C LEU A 311 -3.87 -23.87 23.24
N ALA A 312 -4.14 -24.38 22.03
CA ALA A 312 -5.00 -25.53 21.76
C ALA A 312 -4.55 -26.78 22.53
N MET A 313 -3.23 -27.01 22.58
CA MET A 313 -2.63 -28.15 23.28
C MET A 313 -2.75 -28.09 24.82
N GLN A 314 -3.11 -26.94 25.41
CA GLN A 314 -3.08 -26.74 26.87
C GLN A 314 -4.36 -27.18 27.61
N ARG A 315 -5.38 -27.75 26.94
CA ARG A 315 -6.67 -28.19 27.54
C ARG A 315 -7.31 -27.15 28.48
N LEU A 316 -7.15 -25.87 28.16
CA LEU A 316 -7.69 -24.78 28.97
C LEU A 316 -9.20 -24.60 28.74
N PRO A 317 -9.92 -24.00 29.71
CA PRO A 317 -11.28 -23.53 29.48
C PRO A 317 -11.35 -22.58 28.29
N HIS A 318 -12.48 -22.60 27.58
CA HIS A 318 -12.65 -21.85 26.33
C HIS A 318 -12.39 -20.34 26.47
N ASN A 319 -12.89 -19.72 27.55
CA ASN A 319 -12.67 -18.30 27.84
C ASN A 319 -11.19 -17.96 28.07
N ASP A 320 -10.43 -18.88 28.66
CA ASP A 320 -9.00 -18.66 28.95
C ASP A 320 -8.16 -18.78 27.68
N ILE A 321 -8.54 -19.69 26.77
CA ILE A 321 -7.93 -19.79 25.43
C ILE A 321 -8.18 -18.48 24.66
N LEU A 322 -9.43 -18.01 24.64
CA LEU A 322 -9.82 -16.75 23.99
C LEU A 322 -9.02 -15.56 24.55
N TRP A 323 -8.99 -15.42 25.87
CA TRP A 323 -8.28 -14.33 26.53
C TRP A 323 -6.77 -14.38 26.24
N LYS A 324 -6.15 -15.56 26.31
CA LYS A 324 -4.71 -15.73 26.04
C LYS A 324 -4.36 -15.46 24.58
N ILE A 325 -5.20 -15.86 23.62
CA ILE A 325 -4.98 -15.53 22.20
C ILE A 325 -5.05 -14.01 22.01
N GLY A 326 -6.11 -13.38 22.53
CA GLY A 326 -6.24 -11.92 22.47
C GLY A 326 -5.08 -11.19 23.09
N TYR A 327 -4.74 -11.57 24.32
CA TYR A 327 -3.62 -10.99 25.06
C TYR A 327 -2.30 -11.16 24.31
N GLN A 328 -2.02 -12.34 23.75
CA GLN A 328 -0.82 -12.56 22.94
C GLN A 328 -0.82 -11.75 21.64
N MET A 329 -1.98 -11.59 20.99
CA MET A 329 -2.09 -10.73 19.80
C MET A 329 -1.77 -9.27 20.17
N LEU A 330 -2.29 -8.79 21.30
CA LEU A 330 -2.02 -7.45 21.82
C LEU A 330 -0.55 -7.26 22.22
N GLU A 331 0.03 -8.22 22.95
CA GLU A 331 1.39 -8.16 23.50
C GLU A 331 2.49 -8.30 22.44
N ASN A 332 2.26 -9.12 21.39
CA ASN A 332 3.26 -9.37 20.35
C ASN A 332 3.26 -8.32 19.24
N ARG A 333 2.34 -7.36 19.26
CA ARG A 333 2.26 -6.29 18.29
C ARG A 333 3.14 -5.12 18.72
N GLU A 334 4.07 -4.75 17.85
CA GLU A 334 4.91 -3.57 18.03
C GLU A 334 4.44 -2.48 17.05
N ALA A 335 3.75 -1.46 17.59
CA ALA A 335 3.27 -0.31 16.84
C ALA A 335 4.30 0.83 16.84
N GLY A 336 4.37 1.58 15.74
CA GLY A 336 5.18 2.80 15.66
C GLY A 336 4.54 3.96 16.44
N MET A 337 5.32 4.96 16.85
CA MET A 337 4.80 6.12 17.59
C MET A 337 3.74 6.88 16.78
N LEU A 338 3.99 7.10 15.49
CA LEU A 338 3.03 7.78 14.60
C LEU A 338 1.72 7.03 14.42
N GLU A 339 1.78 5.70 14.42
CA GLU A 339 0.60 4.86 14.36
C GLU A 339 -0.24 4.96 15.62
N ILE A 340 0.40 4.90 16.80
CA ILE A 340 -0.29 5.08 18.08
C ILE A 340 -0.98 6.45 18.12
N VAL A 341 -0.30 7.49 17.66
CA VAL A 341 -0.86 8.84 17.57
C VAL A 341 -2.06 8.89 16.62
N ASP A 342 -1.96 8.31 15.42
CA ASP A 342 -3.07 8.24 14.48
C ASP A 342 -4.27 7.48 15.07
N ASP A 343 -4.04 6.37 15.76
CA ASP A 343 -5.07 5.61 16.47
C ASP A 343 -5.73 6.43 17.59
N LEU A 344 -4.95 7.13 18.42
CA LEU A 344 -5.45 8.00 19.49
C LEU A 344 -6.22 9.22 18.97
N LEU A 345 -5.78 9.80 17.85
CA LEU A 345 -6.50 10.88 17.16
C LEU A 345 -7.72 10.37 16.37
N GLY A 346 -7.94 9.06 16.34
CA GLY A 346 -9.04 8.44 15.61
C GLY A 346 -8.90 8.54 14.09
N HIS A 347 -7.70 8.78 13.58
CA HIS A 347 -7.41 8.85 12.15
C HIS A 347 -7.74 7.52 11.45
N ALA A 348 -8.35 7.60 10.27
CA ALA A 348 -8.72 6.42 9.51
C ALA A 348 -7.48 5.83 8.83
N LEU A 349 -7.26 4.52 9.00
CA LEU A 349 -6.15 3.81 8.36
C LEU A 349 -6.41 3.47 6.88
N TYR A 350 -7.64 3.63 6.42
CA TYR A 350 -8.02 3.50 5.02
C TYR A 350 -9.24 4.38 4.72
N ALA A 351 -9.48 4.67 3.45
CA ALA A 351 -10.75 5.20 2.97
C ALA A 351 -11.10 4.59 1.60
N SER A 352 -12.40 4.57 1.31
CA SER A 352 -13.00 4.06 0.09
C SER A 352 -14.24 4.91 -0.21
N ASP A 353 -14.58 5.07 -1.48
CA ASP A 353 -15.87 5.65 -1.89
C ASP A 353 -17.01 4.62 -1.89
N SER A 354 -16.67 3.34 -1.72
CA SER A 354 -17.64 2.25 -1.66
C SER A 354 -17.99 1.88 -0.22
N ALA A 355 -19.28 1.78 0.07
CA ALA A 355 -19.80 1.21 1.30
C ALA A 355 -20.04 -0.30 1.15
N HIS A 356 -19.92 -1.04 2.24
CA HIS A 356 -20.08 -2.49 2.26
C HIS A 356 -21.08 -2.93 3.32
N ILE A 357 -21.93 -3.89 2.96
CA ILE A 357 -22.87 -4.53 3.86
C ILE A 357 -22.62 -6.02 3.78
N PHE A 358 -22.26 -6.64 4.89
CA PHE A 358 -22.14 -8.09 4.97
C PHE A 358 -23.53 -8.72 4.97
N ILE A 359 -23.80 -9.60 4.00
CA ILE A 359 -25.03 -10.37 3.91
C ILE A 359 -24.70 -11.82 4.31
N PRO A 360 -25.24 -12.32 5.45
CA PRO A 360 -25.07 -13.72 5.83
C PRO A 360 -25.78 -14.63 4.81
N ASN A 361 -25.01 -15.51 4.16
CA ASN A 361 -25.54 -16.48 3.20
C ASN A 361 -25.95 -17.82 3.85
N ASP A 362 -25.69 -17.98 5.15
CA ASP A 362 -26.09 -19.18 5.90
C ASP A 362 -27.62 -19.23 6.04
N ALA A 363 -28.16 -20.45 6.11
CA ALA A 363 -29.57 -20.67 6.42
C ALA A 363 -29.92 -19.95 7.73
N TYR A 364 -31.11 -19.36 7.81
CA TYR A 364 -31.47 -18.47 8.92
C TYR A 364 -31.27 -19.11 10.31
N ASP A 365 -31.46 -20.42 10.40
CA ASP A 365 -31.31 -21.21 11.63
C ASP A 365 -29.86 -21.58 11.95
N ASP A 366 -28.98 -21.55 10.96
CA ASP A 366 -27.53 -21.79 11.10
C ASP A 366 -26.72 -20.51 11.29
N ARG A 367 -27.37 -19.34 11.16
CA ARG A 367 -26.72 -18.04 11.40
C ARG A 367 -26.33 -17.93 12.86
N LEU A 368 -25.05 -17.65 13.08
CA LEU A 368 -24.51 -17.26 14.38
C LEU A 368 -25.13 -15.91 14.80
N ARG A 369 -26.20 -15.97 15.61
CA ARG A 369 -26.91 -14.79 16.12
C ARG A 369 -26.14 -14.07 17.20
#